data_AF-A0A1I2E2N2-F1
#
_entry.id   AF-A0A1I2E2N2-F1
#
_cell.length_a   1.000
_cell.length_b   1.000
_cell.length_c   1.000
_cell.angle_alpha   90.00
_cell.angle_beta   90.00
_cell.angle_gamma   90.00
#
_symmetry.space_group_name_H-M   'P 1'
#
loop_
_entity.id
_entity.type
_entity.pdbx_description
1 polymer ?
#
loop_
_entity_poly.entity_id
_entity_poly.type
_entity_poly.pdbx_seq_one_letter_code
_entity_poly.pdbx_strand_id
1 'polypeptide(L)'
;MKFKKGDLVQVKPDLVVNVNYYNEGNGTSDVFSHRMMKHRGRTAIIEEVNLYGYTLSIDRMHTYTDEMLQYPEETLDQLPYHYHPEVEQLIEHVKREGYRKLFDKALKERLYETDPETFQEIYELYRKKVKN
;
A
#
# COMPACT_ATOMS: atom_id res chain seq x y z
N MET A 1 -18.69 3.74 -7.26
CA MET A 1 -17.99 2.60 -7.87
C MET A 1 -16.49 2.85 -7.81
N LYS A 2 -15.91 2.48 -6.68
CA LYS A 2 -14.50 2.64 -6.33
C LYS A 2 -13.58 1.58 -6.93
N PHE A 3 -14.07 0.35 -7.13
CA PHE A 3 -13.26 -0.80 -7.54
C PHE A 3 -13.58 -1.25 -8.98
N LYS A 4 -12.67 -2.00 -9.60
CA LYS A 4 -12.86 -2.54 -10.97
C LYS A 4 -12.81 -4.06 -11.00
N LYS A 5 -13.37 -4.64 -12.08
CA LYS A 5 -13.29 -6.09 -12.33
C LYS A 5 -11.84 -6.56 -12.34
N GLY A 6 -11.56 -7.64 -11.63
CA GLY A 6 -10.22 -8.21 -11.46
C GLY A 6 -9.47 -7.69 -10.23
N ASP A 7 -9.96 -6.65 -9.54
CA ASP A 7 -9.32 -6.18 -8.31
C ASP A 7 -9.43 -7.22 -7.20
N LEU A 8 -8.35 -7.35 -6.43
CA LEU A 8 -8.33 -8.07 -5.16
C LEU A 8 -8.84 -7.15 -4.06
N VAL A 9 -9.89 -7.57 -3.38
CA VAL A 9 -10.56 -6.81 -2.31
C VAL A 9 -10.80 -7.71 -1.10
N GLN A 10 -10.96 -7.09 0.07
CA GLN A 10 -11.35 -7.77 1.29
C GLN A 10 -12.72 -7.26 1.74
N VAL A 11 -13.62 -8.18 2.10
CA VAL A 11 -14.86 -7.81 2.77
C VAL A 11 -14.51 -7.33 4.18
N LYS A 12 -14.94 -6.12 4.52
CA LYS A 12 -14.58 -5.49 5.79
C LYS A 12 -14.94 -6.40 7.00
N PRO A 13 -14.04 -6.54 7.98
CA PRO A 13 -14.26 -7.43 9.12
C PRO A 13 -15.30 -6.87 10.13
N ASP A 14 -15.46 -5.55 10.17
CA ASP A 14 -16.26 -4.79 11.12
C ASP A 14 -17.70 -4.49 10.63
N LEU A 15 -18.13 -5.11 9.52
CA LEU A 15 -19.51 -4.96 9.05
C LEU A 15 -20.52 -5.42 10.11
N VAL A 16 -21.74 -4.90 10.05
CA VAL A 16 -22.86 -5.22 10.94
C VAL A 16 -23.99 -5.79 10.11
N VAL A 17 -24.61 -6.88 10.57
CA VAL A 17 -25.70 -7.54 9.84
C VAL A 17 -26.95 -6.67 9.91
N ASN A 18 -27.74 -6.63 8.83
CA ASN A 18 -28.96 -5.84 8.69
C ASN A 18 -28.73 -4.31 8.71
N VAL A 19 -27.51 -3.88 8.34
CA VAL A 19 -27.17 -2.46 8.15
C VAL A 19 -27.02 -2.19 6.65
N ASN A 20 -27.50 -1.01 6.23
CA ASN A 20 -27.32 -0.50 4.88
C ASN A 20 -25.92 0.07 4.71
N TYR A 21 -25.28 -0.31 3.61
CA TYR A 21 -24.01 0.22 3.17
C TYR A 21 -24.16 0.79 1.77
N TYR A 22 -23.39 1.82 1.46
CA TYR A 22 -23.59 2.66 0.28
C TYR A 22 -22.44 2.56 -0.71
N ASN A 23 -22.74 2.90 -1.96
CA ASN A 23 -21.77 3.18 -3.00
C ASN A 23 -21.46 4.68 -3.04
N GLU A 24 -20.19 5.06 -3.05
CA GLU A 24 -19.72 6.45 -2.93
C GLU A 24 -20.14 7.33 -4.14
N GLY A 25 -20.44 6.72 -5.29
CA GLY A 25 -20.61 7.45 -6.56
C GLY A 25 -22.04 7.56 -7.10
N ASN A 26 -22.97 6.73 -6.66
CA ASN A 26 -24.32 6.66 -7.25
C ASN A 26 -25.46 6.54 -6.23
N GLY A 27 -25.14 6.62 -4.93
CA GLY A 27 -26.15 6.63 -3.86
C GLY A 27 -26.97 5.35 -3.72
N THR A 28 -26.60 4.28 -4.44
CA THR A 28 -27.21 2.96 -4.26
C THR A 28 -26.68 2.32 -2.98
N SER A 29 -27.54 1.56 -2.31
CA SER A 29 -27.22 0.87 -1.06
C SER A 29 -27.69 -0.57 -1.09
N ASP A 30 -27.01 -1.42 -0.34
CA ASP A 30 -27.44 -2.78 -0.08
C ASP A 30 -27.30 -3.13 1.41
N VAL A 31 -28.06 -4.12 1.84
CA VAL A 31 -28.07 -4.62 3.22
C VAL A 31 -27.03 -5.72 3.36
N PHE A 32 -26.12 -5.58 4.32
CA PHE A 32 -25.23 -6.67 4.66
C PHE A 32 -26.01 -7.79 5.39
N SER A 33 -26.35 -8.85 4.66
CA SER A 33 -27.24 -9.90 5.15
C SER A 33 -26.53 -10.95 6.01
N HIS A 34 -27.32 -11.77 6.73
CA HIS A 34 -26.78 -12.87 7.54
C HIS A 34 -26.02 -13.92 6.69
N ARG A 35 -26.40 -14.09 5.42
CA ARG A 35 -25.72 -15.01 4.49
C ARG A 35 -24.34 -14.51 4.09
N MET A 36 -24.15 -13.20 4.04
CA MET A 36 -22.87 -12.55 3.71
C MET A 36 -21.90 -12.57 4.89
N MET A 37 -22.37 -12.76 6.12
CA MET A 37 -21.56 -12.75 7.34
C MET A 37 -20.36 -13.70 7.30
N LYS A 38 -20.53 -14.87 6.68
CA LYS A 38 -19.45 -15.88 6.53
C LYS A 38 -18.27 -15.39 5.67
N HIS A 39 -18.45 -14.31 4.92
CA HIS A 39 -17.45 -13.72 4.04
C HIS A 39 -16.67 -12.56 4.69
N ARG A 40 -17.01 -12.14 5.92
CA ARG A 40 -16.28 -11.08 6.63
C ARG A 40 -14.79 -11.40 6.76
N GLY A 41 -13.96 -10.38 6.53
CA GLY A 41 -12.51 -10.48 6.57
C GLY A 41 -11.90 -11.33 5.47
N ARG A 42 -12.71 -11.94 4.58
CA ARG A 42 -12.19 -12.76 3.49
C ARG A 42 -11.83 -11.90 2.30
N THR A 43 -10.74 -12.29 1.66
CA THR A 43 -10.29 -11.72 0.40
C THR A 43 -11.02 -12.39 -0.76
N ALA A 44 -11.38 -11.62 -1.78
CA ALA A 44 -12.02 -12.07 -2.99
C ALA A 44 -11.59 -11.22 -4.19
N ILE A 45 -11.87 -11.74 -5.38
CA ILE A 45 -11.69 -10.99 -6.63
C ILE A 45 -13.04 -10.47 -7.08
N ILE A 46 -13.09 -9.24 -7.57
CA ILE A 46 -14.30 -8.69 -8.20
C ILE A 46 -14.48 -9.38 -9.57
N GLU A 47 -15.52 -10.20 -9.70
CA GLU A 47 -15.85 -10.88 -10.95
C GLU A 47 -16.66 -9.98 -11.88
N GLU A 48 -17.56 -9.18 -11.32
CA GLU A 48 -18.47 -8.30 -12.06
C GLU A 48 -18.69 -6.98 -11.32
N VAL A 49 -18.86 -5.90 -12.09
CA VAL A 49 -19.25 -4.57 -11.63
C VAL A 49 -20.54 -4.22 -12.35
N ASN A 50 -21.60 -3.94 -11.59
CA ASN A 50 -22.91 -3.55 -12.13
C ASN A 50 -23.37 -2.23 -11.50
N LEU A 51 -24.56 -1.74 -11.85
CA LEU A 51 -25.10 -0.48 -11.33
C LEU A 51 -25.38 -0.51 -9.81
N TYR A 52 -25.58 -1.69 -9.24
CA TYR A 52 -25.94 -1.90 -7.83
C TYR A 52 -24.72 -2.15 -6.94
N GLY A 53 -23.64 -2.70 -7.50
CA GLY A 53 -22.39 -2.92 -6.78
C GLY A 53 -21.52 -3.99 -7.45
N TYR A 54 -20.92 -4.84 -6.62
CA TYR A 54 -19.90 -5.82 -7.01
C TYR A 54 -20.35 -7.26 -6.73
N THR A 55 -20.04 -8.15 -7.67
CA THR A 55 -20.10 -9.60 -7.45
C THR A 55 -18.70 -10.11 -7.13
N LEU A 56 -18.57 -10.90 -6.06
CA LEU A 56 -17.28 -11.42 -5.59
C LEU A 56 -17.10 -12.88 -5.97
N SER A 57 -15.86 -13.31 -6.23
CA SER A 57 -15.54 -14.71 -6.55
C SER A 57 -15.94 -15.72 -5.46
N ILE A 58 -16.02 -15.27 -4.20
CA ILE A 58 -16.44 -16.09 -3.06
C ILE A 58 -17.96 -16.14 -2.87
N ASP A 59 -18.71 -15.27 -3.56
CA ASP A 59 -20.15 -15.09 -3.39
C ASP A 59 -20.79 -14.50 -4.65
N ARG A 60 -21.34 -15.39 -5.48
CA ARG A 60 -22.04 -15.03 -6.72
C ARG A 60 -23.52 -14.69 -6.53
N MET A 61 -24.04 -14.85 -5.32
CA MET A 61 -25.47 -14.67 -5.05
C MET A 61 -25.83 -13.28 -4.54
N HIS A 62 -24.87 -12.57 -3.93
CA HIS A 62 -25.10 -11.26 -3.32
C HIS A 62 -24.28 -10.18 -4.00
N THR A 63 -24.76 -8.95 -3.89
CA THR A 63 -24.06 -7.75 -4.35
C THR A 63 -23.42 -7.06 -3.16
N TYR A 64 -22.21 -6.55 -3.33
CA TYR A 64 -21.45 -5.83 -2.31
C TYR A 64 -21.30 -4.37 -2.74
N THR A 65 -21.31 -3.42 -1.79
CA THR A 65 -21.13 -1.99 -2.08
C THR A 65 -19.72 -1.50 -1.77
N ASP A 66 -19.39 -0.28 -2.18
CA ASP A 66 -18.10 0.37 -1.91
C ASP A 66 -17.76 0.34 -0.41
N GLU A 67 -18.71 0.69 0.45
CA GLU A 67 -18.51 0.72 1.90
C GLU A 67 -18.31 -0.66 2.54
N MET A 68 -18.73 -1.75 1.88
CA MET A 68 -18.54 -3.12 2.39
C MET A 68 -17.13 -3.67 2.12
N LEU A 69 -16.37 -3.02 1.24
CA LEU A 69 -15.11 -3.54 0.73
C LEU A 69 -13.96 -2.61 1.09
N GLN A 70 -12.78 -3.19 1.23
CA GLN A 70 -11.52 -2.48 1.36
C GLN A 70 -10.46 -3.15 0.49
N TYR A 71 -9.40 -2.42 0.15
CA TYR A 71 -8.21 -3.11 -0.32
C TYR A 71 -7.70 -4.00 0.82
N PRO A 72 -7.25 -5.23 0.52
CA PRO A 72 -6.61 -6.05 1.53
C PRO A 72 -5.45 -5.24 2.11
N GLU A 73 -5.28 -5.25 3.43
CA GLU A 73 -4.05 -4.72 4.01
C GLU A 73 -2.90 -5.49 3.38
N GLU A 74 -2.05 -4.79 2.64
CA GLU A 74 -0.79 -5.34 2.17
C GLU A 74 0.03 -5.65 3.42
N THR A 75 -0.04 -6.89 3.92
CA THR A 75 1.04 -7.41 4.73
C THR A 75 2.26 -7.46 3.81
N LEU A 76 3.06 -6.38 3.83
CA LEU A 76 4.42 -6.35 3.32
C LEU A 76 5.25 -7.55 3.84
N ASP A 77 4.76 -8.24 4.88
CA ASP A 77 5.34 -9.43 5.49
C ASP A 77 5.18 -10.75 4.70
N GLN A 78 4.50 -10.80 3.55
CA GLN A 78 4.22 -12.09 2.87
C GLN A 78 4.84 -12.30 1.48
N LEU A 79 5.56 -11.34 0.92
CA LEU A 79 6.47 -11.68 -0.17
C LEU A 79 7.75 -12.21 0.45
N PRO A 80 8.08 -13.51 0.33
CA PRO A 80 9.42 -13.96 0.69
C PRO A 80 10.40 -13.11 -0.11
N TYR A 81 11.15 -12.26 0.58
CA TYR A 81 12.20 -11.47 -0.02
C TYR A 81 13.16 -12.44 -0.70
N HIS A 82 13.14 -12.45 -2.03
CA HIS A 82 14.07 -13.23 -2.83
C HIS A 82 15.30 -12.36 -3.06
N TYR A 83 16.42 -12.75 -2.47
CA TYR A 83 17.69 -12.08 -2.66
C TYR A 83 18.10 -12.19 -4.13
N HIS A 84 18.03 -11.08 -4.86
CA HIS A 84 18.53 -10.95 -6.22
C HIS A 84 19.83 -10.14 -6.20
N PRO A 85 20.99 -10.77 -6.44
CA PRO A 85 22.29 -10.09 -6.33
C PRO A 85 22.39 -8.80 -7.15
N GLU A 86 21.79 -8.79 -8.34
CA GLU A 86 21.80 -7.65 -9.26
C GLU A 86 20.97 -6.47 -8.74
N VAL A 87 19.81 -6.76 -8.12
CA VAL A 87 18.93 -5.76 -7.52
C VAL A 87 19.59 -5.16 -6.28
N GLU A 88 20.22 -6.00 -5.45
CA GLU A 88 20.93 -5.51 -4.26
C GLU A 88 22.15 -4.66 -4.60
N GLN A 89 22.94 -5.06 -5.61
CA GLN A 89 24.03 -4.24 -6.12
C GLN A 89 23.54 -2.90 -6.66
N LEU A 90 22.41 -2.88 -7.36
CA LEU A 90 21.79 -1.64 -7.84
C LEU A 90 21.31 -0.77 -6.67
N ILE A 91 20.65 -1.35 -5.67
CA ILE A 91 20.20 -0.65 -4.47
C ILE A 91 21.38 -0.06 -3.70
N GLU A 92 22.47 -0.82 -3.52
CA GLU A 92 23.70 -0.31 -2.90
C GLU A 92 24.34 0.82 -3.72
N HIS A 93 24.36 0.68 -5.05
CA HIS A 93 24.87 1.71 -5.94
C HIS A 93 24.06 3.01 -5.83
N VAL A 94 22.73 2.92 -5.92
CA VAL A 94 21.81 4.06 -5.78
C VAL A 94 21.94 4.70 -4.39
N LYS A 95 22.07 3.89 -3.32
CA LYS A 95 22.32 4.41 -1.97
C LYS A 95 23.64 5.17 -1.91
N ARG A 96 24.74 4.62 -2.44
CA ARG A 96 26.05 5.29 -2.50
C ARG A 96 26.00 6.60 -3.26
N GLU A 97 25.31 6.64 -4.40
CA GLU A 97 25.10 7.88 -5.15
C GLU A 97 24.25 8.90 -4.40
N GLY A 98 23.20 8.46 -3.71
CA GLY A 98 22.38 9.30 -2.84
C GLY A 98 23.20 9.94 -1.72
N TYR A 99 24.03 9.14 -1.04
CA TYR A 99 24.95 9.65 -0.02
C TYR A 99 25.98 10.62 -0.59
N ARG A 100 26.53 10.36 -1.78
CA ARG A 100 27.41 11.32 -2.46
C ARG A 100 26.71 12.64 -2.76
N LYS A 101 25.49 12.60 -3.30
CA LYS A 101 24.70 13.82 -3.59
C LYS A 101 24.37 14.60 -2.33
N LEU A 102 24.03 13.92 -1.22
CA LEU A 102 23.83 14.56 0.08
C LEU A 102 25.11 15.21 0.60
N PHE A 103 26.26 14.52 0.46
CA PHE A 103 27.55 15.07 0.85
C PHE A 103 27.95 16.28 0.00
N ASP A 104 27.76 16.22 -1.32
CA ASP A 104 28.01 17.34 -2.23
C ASP A 104 27.09 18.53 -1.93
N LYS A 105 25.83 18.26 -1.58
CA LYS A 105 24.88 19.27 -1.13
C LYS A 105 25.32 19.90 0.19
N ALA A 106 25.72 19.10 1.18
CA ALA A 106 26.23 19.59 2.46
C ALA A 106 27.55 20.37 2.30
N LEU A 107 28.42 19.99 1.37
CA LEU A 107 29.62 20.75 1.01
C LEU A 107 29.27 22.11 0.40
N LYS A 108 28.28 22.15 -0.50
CA LYS A 108 27.77 23.40 -1.07
C LYS A 108 27.13 24.26 0.00
N GLU A 109 26.27 23.70 0.85
CA GLU A 109 25.64 24.42 1.95
C GLU A 109 26.67 24.93 2.95
N ARG A 110 27.71 24.16 3.29
CA ARG A 110 28.83 24.62 4.13
C ARG A 110 29.63 25.78 3.52
N LEU A 111 29.68 25.89 2.19
CA LEU A 111 30.29 27.05 1.51
C LEU A 111 29.45 28.33 1.66
N TYR A 112 28.15 28.23 1.98
CA TYR A 112 27.23 29.36 2.06
C TYR A 112 26.67 29.62 3.48
N GLU A 113 26.54 28.60 4.34
CA GLU A 113 25.94 28.66 5.66
C GLU A 113 26.77 27.85 6.69
N THR A 114 27.27 28.57 7.68
CA THR A 114 28.16 28.13 8.75
C THR A 114 27.44 27.32 9.83
N ASP A 115 27.23 26.02 9.61
CA ASP A 115 26.98 25.08 10.72
C ASP A 115 27.92 23.86 10.66
N PRO A 116 29.04 23.88 11.42
CA PRO A 116 30.07 22.84 11.39
C PRO A 116 29.61 21.46 11.89
N GLU A 117 28.62 21.40 12.78
CA GLU A 117 28.19 20.15 13.44
C GLU A 117 27.41 19.26 12.48
N THR A 118 26.42 19.84 11.78
CA THR A 118 25.61 19.16 10.76
C THR A 118 26.48 18.55 9.66
N PHE A 119 27.55 19.23 9.25
CA PHE A 119 28.49 18.69 8.26
C PHE A 119 29.29 17.49 8.78
N GLN A 120 29.73 17.54 10.04
CA GLN A 120 30.55 16.48 10.63
C GLN A 120 29.75 15.17 10.74
N GLU A 121 28.46 15.24 11.05
CA GLU A 121 27.56 14.08 11.07
C GLU A 121 27.41 13.44 9.69
N ILE A 122 27.22 14.26 8.64
CA ILE A 122 27.09 13.78 7.26
C ILE A 122 28.41 13.16 6.77
N TYR A 123 29.56 13.73 7.16
CA TYR A 123 30.87 13.19 6.84
C TYR A 123 31.14 11.83 7.47
N GLU A 124 30.83 11.65 8.76
CA GLU A 124 30.99 10.38 9.46
C GLU A 124 30.07 9.29 8.87
N LEU A 125 28.84 9.65 8.51
CA LEU A 125 27.92 8.75 7.80
C LEU A 125 28.47 8.30 6.44
N TYR A 126 29.00 9.23 5.64
CA TYR A 126 29.63 8.92 4.36
C TYR A 126 30.85 7.99 4.53
N ARG A 127 31.74 8.30 5.48
CA ARG A 127 32.95 7.51 5.77
C ARG A 127 32.59 6.07 6.12
N LYS A 128 31.58 5.86 6.98
CA LYS A 128 31.18 4.53 7.45
C LYS A 128 30.52 3.66 6.38
N LYS A 129 29.90 4.26 5.35
CA LYS A 129 29.10 3.55 4.33
C LYS A 129 29.79 3.42 2.96
N VAL A 130 30.86 4.17 2.71
CA VAL A 130 31.52 4.22 1.39
C VAL A 130 33.00 3.80 1.43
N LYS A 131 33.68 3.86 2.59
CA LYS A 131 35.11 3.49 2.71
C LYS A 131 35.39 2.11 3.33
N ASN A 132 34.36 1.37 3.74
CA ASN A 132 34.40 -0.07 4.04
C ASN A 132 33.63 -0.83 2.96
#